data_AF-A0A7R9G5F6-F1
#
_entry.id   AF-A0A7R9G5F6-F1
#
_cell.length_a   1.000
_cell.length_b   1.000
_cell.length_c   1.000
_cell.angle_alpha   90.00
_cell.angle_beta   90.00
_cell.angle_gamma   90.00
#
_symmetry.space_group_name_H-M   'P 1'
#
loop_
_entity.id
_entity.type
_entity.pdbx_description
1 polymer ?
#
loop_
_entity_poly.entity_id
_entity_poly.type
_entity_poly.pdbx_seq_one_letter_code
_entity_poly.pdbx_strand_id
1 'polypeptide(L)'
;MLFLCGIPLFFMETVLGQFSSSGCLTVFKICPLFKGAGLAILAVNFICLTYYNVIVSYPLYFLAVSFQHKLPWEDCGNPWNTDMCYKLGTSQEDIQMSRPGQNLTNRIKTPADEFFHNKILEISDGISNPGTIVWPLLICVVITWVVVFLCIMKGVKSVGKVVYFTATFPFVILFVLLVRGLTLPGAMQGVLFYISPQWGQLTNLKVRI
;
A
#
# COMPACT_ATOMS: atom_id res chain seq x y z
N MET A 1 -17.28 15.22 7.36
CA MET A 1 -16.22 14.81 8.32
C MET A 1 -14.95 15.65 8.23
N LEU A 2 -14.39 15.91 7.04
CA LEU A 2 -13.14 16.70 6.93
C LEU A 2 -13.22 18.09 7.59
N PHE A 3 -14.19 18.93 7.19
CA PHE A 3 -14.30 20.30 7.71
C PHE A 3 -14.71 20.37 9.18
N LEU A 4 -15.58 19.45 9.63
CA LEU A 4 -16.14 19.49 10.98
C LEU A 4 -15.25 18.80 12.04
N CYS A 5 -14.52 17.74 11.65
CA CYS A 5 -13.71 16.96 12.59
C CYS A 5 -12.23 16.95 12.19
N GLY A 6 -11.91 16.65 10.93
CA GLY A 6 -10.52 16.46 10.48
C GLY A 6 -9.66 17.72 10.62
N ILE A 7 -10.11 18.84 10.03
CA ILE A 7 -9.38 20.12 10.07
C ILE A 7 -9.24 20.64 11.51
N PRO A 8 -10.31 20.70 12.34
CA PRO A 8 -10.18 21.14 13.73
C PRO A 8 -9.23 20.28 14.57
N LEU A 9 -9.29 18.94 14.44
CA LEU A 9 -8.42 18.03 15.19
C LEU A 9 -6.94 18.18 14.80
N PHE A 10 -6.65 18.24 13.50
CA PHE A 10 -5.29 18.43 13.00
C PHE A 10 -4.71 19.78 13.45
N PHE A 11 -5.52 20.84 13.39
CA PHE A 11 -5.12 22.17 13.84
C PHE A 11 -4.86 22.19 15.35
N MET A 12 -5.76 21.61 16.14
CA MET A 12 -5.60 21.51 17.59
C MET A 12 -4.30 20.80 17.97
N GLU A 13 -3.98 19.66 17.35
CA GLU A 13 -2.75 18.90 17.61
C GLU A 13 -1.51 19.71 17.23
N THR A 14 -1.52 20.36 16.07
CA THR A 14 -0.40 21.17 15.60
C THR A 14 -0.12 22.36 16.52
N VAL A 15 -1.17 23.09 16.92
CA VAL A 15 -1.05 24.23 17.85
C VAL A 15 -0.59 23.77 19.23
N LEU A 16 -1.09 22.66 19.74
CA LEU A 16 -0.65 22.09 21.01
C LEU A 16 0.83 21.69 20.98
N GLY A 17 1.29 21.07 19.88
CA GLY A 17 2.70 20.72 19.69
C GLY A 17 3.60 21.95 19.62
N GLN A 18 3.20 22.99 18.88
CA GLN A 18 3.93 24.24 18.79
C GLN A 18 4.01 24.98 20.13
N PHE A 19 2.89 25.12 20.83
CA PHE A 19 2.83 25.83 22.12
C PHE A 19 3.61 25.12 23.22
N SER A 20 3.47 23.80 23.34
CA SER A 20 4.13 23.03 24.40
C SER A 20 5.61 22.75 24.10
N SER A 21 6.03 22.82 22.83
CA SER A 21 7.39 22.47 22.36
C SER A 21 7.91 21.15 22.96
N SER A 22 6.99 20.22 23.18
CA SER A 22 7.17 18.99 23.97
C SER A 22 6.74 17.78 23.17
N GLY A 23 7.32 16.61 23.47
CA GLY A 23 6.91 15.35 22.84
C GLY A 23 5.57 14.82 23.36
N CYS A 24 5.06 13.79 22.70
CA CYS A 24 3.74 13.19 22.98
C CYS A 24 3.60 12.62 24.40
N LEU A 25 4.70 12.30 25.09
CA LEU A 25 4.69 11.86 26.48
C LEU A 25 4.64 13.01 27.49
N THR A 26 5.33 14.12 27.18
CA THR A 26 5.49 15.25 28.11
C THR A 26 4.40 16.31 27.94
N VAL A 27 3.71 16.34 26.80
CA VAL A 27 2.60 17.27 26.54
C VAL A 27 1.45 17.12 27.54
N PHE A 28 1.18 15.90 28.02
CA PHE A 28 0.12 15.63 29.00
C PHE A 28 0.47 16.07 30.44
N LYS A 29 1.57 16.80 30.66
CA LYS A 29 1.79 17.52 31.93
C LYS A 29 0.69 18.56 32.20
N ILE A 30 -0.02 19.02 31.17
CA ILE A 30 -1.18 19.92 31.29
C ILE A 30 -2.32 19.26 32.08
N CYS A 31 -2.54 17.96 31.89
CA CYS A 31 -3.54 17.19 32.63
C CYS A 31 -2.99 15.79 32.97
N PRO A 32 -2.50 15.57 34.21
CA PRO A 32 -1.82 14.34 34.58
C PRO A 32 -2.71 13.08 34.50
N LEU A 33 -4.04 13.24 34.52
CA LEU A 33 -5.00 12.16 34.31
C LEU A 33 -4.80 11.48 32.94
N PHE A 34 -4.42 12.27 31.91
CA PHE A 34 -4.22 11.78 30.54
C PHE A 34 -2.78 11.35 30.25
N LYS A 35 -1.91 11.21 31.26
CA LYS A 35 -0.52 10.76 31.06
C LYS A 35 -0.43 9.38 30.37
N GLY A 36 -1.42 8.52 30.56
CA GLY A 36 -1.52 7.22 29.89
C GLY A 36 -1.75 7.32 28.37
N ALA A 37 -2.36 8.41 27.88
CA ALA A 37 -2.63 8.60 26.45
C ALA A 37 -1.32 8.69 25.63
N GLY A 38 -0.29 9.37 26.16
CA GLY A 38 1.02 9.44 25.51
C GLY A 38 1.69 8.07 25.34
N LEU A 39 1.57 7.20 26.35
CA LEU A 39 2.09 5.83 26.29
C LEU A 39 1.30 4.97 25.30
N ALA A 40 -0.02 5.13 25.25
CA ALA A 40 -0.86 4.45 24.25
C ALA A 40 -0.46 4.85 22.82
N ILE A 41 -0.20 6.14 22.57
CA ILE A 41 0.28 6.63 21.26
C ILE A 41 1.61 5.96 20.88
N LEU A 42 2.53 5.80 21.83
CA LEU A 42 3.81 5.12 21.58
C LEU A 42 3.60 3.64 21.22
N ALA A 43 2.73 2.93 21.95
CA ALA A 43 2.43 1.53 21.67
C ALA A 43 1.78 1.33 20.29
N VAL A 44 0.81 2.19 19.94
CA VAL A 44 0.16 2.16 18.62
C VAL A 44 1.18 2.45 17.52
N ASN A 45 2.02 3.47 17.68
CA ASN A 45 3.07 3.80 16.71
C ASN A 45 4.07 2.66 16.53
N PHE A 46 4.44 1.94 17.59
CA PHE A 46 5.32 0.78 17.49
C PHE A 46 4.71 -0.33 16.61
N ILE A 47 3.43 -0.66 16.82
CA ILE A 47 2.70 -1.65 16.01
C ILE A 47 2.62 -1.16 14.56
N CYS A 48 2.27 0.11 14.34
CA CYS A 48 2.17 0.71 13.01
C CYS A 48 3.48 0.66 12.25
N LEU A 49 4.59 1.07 12.88
CA LEU A 49 5.91 1.06 12.25
C LEU A 49 6.37 -0.36 11.89
N THR A 50 6.03 -1.36 12.71
CA THR A 50 6.43 -2.75 12.45
C THR A 50 5.80 -3.29 11.17
N TYR A 51 4.48 -3.13 10.97
CA TYR A 51 3.84 -3.64 9.75
C TYR A 51 4.09 -2.72 8.53
N TYR A 52 4.15 -1.40 8.73
CA TYR A 52 4.28 -0.46 7.62
C TYR A 52 5.64 -0.58 6.93
N ASN A 53 6.71 -0.88 7.68
CA ASN A 53 8.02 -1.18 7.08
C ASN A 53 7.98 -2.42 6.16
N VAL A 54 7.15 -3.42 6.47
CA VAL A 54 6.96 -4.58 5.59
C VAL A 54 6.24 -4.16 4.30
N ILE A 55 5.19 -3.33 4.39
CA ILE A 55 4.48 -2.83 3.21
C ILE A 55 5.41 -2.03 2.30
N VAL A 56 6.28 -1.18 2.86
CA VAL A 56 7.26 -0.38 2.10
C VAL A 56 8.34 -1.26 1.43
N SER A 57 8.59 -2.46 1.94
CA SER A 57 9.54 -3.39 1.33
C SER A 57 9.04 -4.01 0.02
N TYR A 58 7.72 -4.15 -0.17
CA TYR A 58 7.14 -4.69 -1.40
C TYR A 58 7.52 -3.88 -2.65
N PRO A 59 7.31 -2.55 -2.72
CA PRO A 59 7.71 -1.78 -3.89
C PRO A 59 9.22 -1.77 -4.12
N LEU A 60 10.06 -1.90 -3.08
CA LEU A 60 11.51 -2.08 -3.28
C LEU A 60 11.82 -3.40 -3.98
N TYR A 61 11.13 -4.48 -3.61
CA TYR A 61 11.23 -5.76 -4.29
C TYR A 61 10.77 -5.66 -5.76
N PHE A 62 9.59 -5.07 -6.00
CA PHE A 62 9.08 -4.83 -7.35
C PHE A 62 10.04 -3.97 -8.19
N LEU A 63 10.63 -2.93 -7.59
CA LEU A 63 11.61 -2.07 -8.25
C LEU A 63 12.86 -2.86 -8.64
N ALA A 64 13.41 -3.68 -7.74
CA ALA A 64 14.58 -4.51 -8.02
C ALA A 64 14.33 -5.49 -9.17
N VAL A 65 13.14 -6.08 -9.21
CA VAL A 65 12.74 -7.03 -10.26
C VAL A 65 12.39 -6.34 -11.58
N SER A 66 11.98 -5.07 -11.56
CA SER A 66 11.63 -4.29 -12.76
C SER A 66 12.83 -3.97 -13.66
N PHE A 67 14.07 -4.17 -13.20
CA PHE A 67 15.26 -3.99 -14.03
C PHE A 67 15.52 -5.16 -15.00
N GLN A 68 14.70 -6.22 -14.96
CA GLN A 68 14.79 -7.33 -15.90
C GLN A 68 14.13 -6.98 -17.24
N HIS A 69 14.68 -7.49 -18.35
CA HIS A 69 14.14 -7.24 -19.70
C HIS A 69 12.71 -7.77 -19.86
N LYS A 70 12.40 -8.92 -19.26
CA LYS A 70 11.08 -9.52 -19.26
C LYS A 70 10.50 -9.43 -17.85
N LEU A 71 9.31 -8.84 -17.71
CA LEU A 71 8.72 -8.68 -16.38
C LEU A 71 8.13 -10.02 -15.92
N PRO A 72 8.38 -10.46 -14.68
CA PRO A 72 7.92 -11.78 -14.22
C PRO A 72 6.40 -11.87 -14.06
N TRP A 73 5.69 -10.74 -13.96
CA TRP A 73 4.22 -10.69 -13.91
C TRP A 73 3.56 -10.49 -15.29
N GLU A 74 4.34 -10.54 -16.38
CA GLU A 74 3.83 -10.43 -17.76
C GLU A 74 3.22 -11.75 -18.25
N ASP A 75 3.82 -12.88 -17.87
CA ASP A 75 3.52 -14.20 -18.40
C ASP A 75 3.16 -15.24 -17.33
N CYS A 76 2.39 -16.25 -17.76
CA CYS A 76 2.02 -17.38 -16.91
C CYS A 76 3.06 -18.53 -16.90
N GLY A 77 4.19 -18.43 -17.60
CA GLY A 77 5.19 -19.50 -17.73
C GLY A 77 6.22 -19.63 -16.60
N ASN A 78 5.93 -19.13 -15.39
CA ASN A 78 6.87 -19.12 -14.26
C ASN A 78 6.62 -20.28 -13.28
N PRO A 79 7.62 -20.68 -12.47
CA PRO A 79 7.50 -21.83 -11.57
C PRO A 79 6.52 -21.65 -10.41
N TRP A 80 6.09 -20.42 -10.11
CA TRP A 80 5.10 -20.12 -9.06
C TRP A 80 3.67 -20.01 -9.57
N ASN A 81 3.47 -20.13 -10.88
CA ASN A 81 2.15 -20.00 -11.47
C ASN A 81 1.39 -21.32 -11.42
N THR A 82 0.08 -21.24 -11.24
CA THR A 82 -0.81 -22.40 -11.27
C THR A 82 -1.40 -22.59 -12.66
N ASP A 83 -2.02 -23.74 -12.90
CA ASP A 83 -2.76 -24.03 -14.14
C ASP A 83 -3.95 -23.08 -14.39
N MET A 84 -4.29 -22.24 -13.41
CA MET A 84 -5.40 -21.28 -13.49
C MET A 84 -4.93 -19.86 -13.86
N CYS A 85 -3.65 -19.68 -14.19
CA CYS A 85 -3.09 -18.43 -14.64
C CYS A 85 -3.42 -18.16 -16.10
N TYR A 86 -4.05 -17.02 -16.39
CA TYR A 86 -4.31 -16.54 -17.75
C TYR A 86 -3.94 -15.06 -17.92
N LYS A 87 -3.46 -14.70 -19.12
CA LYS A 87 -3.11 -13.32 -19.46
C LYS A 87 -4.37 -12.45 -19.62
N LEU A 88 -4.26 -11.15 -19.31
CA LEU A 88 -5.31 -10.20 -19.63
C LEU A 88 -5.52 -10.15 -21.15
N GLY A 89 -6.76 -10.37 -21.58
CA GLY A 89 -7.13 -10.39 -23.00
C GLY A 89 -7.25 -11.77 -23.62
N THR A 90 -6.98 -12.85 -22.89
CA THR A 90 -7.31 -14.21 -23.35
C THR A 90 -8.83 -14.38 -23.43
N SER A 91 -9.33 -14.83 -24.59
CA SER A 91 -10.77 -14.98 -24.81
C SER A 91 -11.33 -16.13 -23.98
N GLN A 92 -12.59 -16.03 -23.56
CA GLN A 92 -13.26 -17.09 -22.79
C GLN A 92 -13.36 -18.41 -23.59
N GLU A 93 -13.34 -18.30 -24.93
CA GLU A 93 -13.31 -19.45 -25.85
C GLU A 93 -11.97 -20.20 -25.78
N ASP A 94 -10.83 -19.51 -25.72
CA ASP A 94 -9.51 -20.12 -25.55
C ASP A 94 -9.38 -20.85 -24.20
N ILE A 95 -9.99 -20.28 -23.16
CA ILE A 95 -10.01 -20.84 -21.80
C ILE A 95 -10.85 -22.12 -21.77
N GLN A 96 -12.02 -22.13 -22.42
CA GLN A 96 -12.90 -23.30 -22.52
C GLN A 96 -12.33 -24.39 -23.43
N MET A 97 -11.60 -24.02 -24.49
CA MET A 97 -10.93 -24.95 -25.39
C MET A 97 -9.75 -25.67 -24.72
N SER A 98 -9.09 -25.01 -23.77
CA SER A 98 -7.98 -25.57 -23.00
C SER A 98 -8.42 -26.59 -21.93
N ARG A 99 -9.65 -26.46 -21.39
CA ARG A 99 -10.24 -27.40 -20.41
C ARG A 99 -11.77 -27.54 -20.60
N PRO A 100 -12.23 -28.44 -21.47
CA PRO A 100 -13.67 -28.65 -21.66
C PRO A 100 -14.30 -29.28 -20.41
N GLY A 101 -15.40 -28.70 -19.91
CA GLY A 101 -16.24 -29.28 -18.86
C GLY A 101 -16.02 -28.81 -17.42
N GLN A 102 -15.13 -27.85 -17.16
CA GLN A 102 -15.00 -27.22 -15.85
C GLN A 102 -15.61 -25.80 -15.83
N ASN A 103 -16.39 -25.47 -14.79
CA ASN A 103 -16.86 -24.10 -14.54
C ASN A 103 -15.68 -23.20 -14.14
N LEU A 104 -14.94 -22.69 -15.13
CA LEU A 104 -13.69 -21.93 -14.95
C LEU A 104 -13.89 -20.47 -14.50
N THR A 105 -15.13 -19.96 -14.46
CA THR A 105 -15.40 -18.53 -14.27
C THR A 105 -15.01 -17.97 -12.90
N ASN A 106 -14.91 -18.80 -11.85
CA ASN A 106 -14.67 -18.32 -10.48
C ASN A 106 -13.23 -18.51 -9.96
N ARG A 107 -12.30 -19.01 -10.78
CA ARG A 107 -10.93 -19.32 -10.32
C ARG A 107 -9.81 -18.84 -11.24
N ILE A 108 -10.09 -18.04 -12.25
CA ILE A 108 -9.06 -17.47 -13.13
C ILE A 108 -8.27 -16.43 -12.34
N LYS A 109 -6.94 -16.55 -12.36
CA LYS A 109 -6.02 -15.58 -11.77
C LYS A 109 -5.15 -14.95 -12.84
N THR A 110 -4.76 -13.70 -12.60
CA THR A 110 -3.84 -12.97 -13.47
C THR A 110 -2.39 -13.29 -13.09
N PRO A 111 -1.43 -13.23 -14.02
CA PRO A 111 -0.02 -13.47 -13.71
C PRO A 111 0.53 -12.49 -12.65
N ALA A 112 0.01 -11.26 -12.60
CA ALA A 112 0.37 -10.30 -11.57
C ALA A 112 -0.17 -10.67 -10.18
N ASP A 113 -1.39 -11.19 -10.11
CA ASP A 113 -2.00 -11.66 -8.86
C ASP A 113 -1.24 -12.86 -8.28
N GLU A 114 -0.90 -13.85 -9.13
CA GLU A 114 -0.13 -15.02 -8.69
C GLU A 114 1.31 -14.65 -8.35
N PHE A 115 1.92 -13.73 -9.08
CA PHE A 115 3.25 -13.23 -8.73
C PHE A 115 3.26 -12.59 -7.34
N PHE A 116 2.27 -11.78 -7.00
CA PHE A 116 2.20 -11.19 -5.66
C PHE A 116 1.94 -12.26 -4.59
N HIS A 117 0.89 -13.05 -4.73
CA HIS A 117 0.46 -13.98 -3.66
C HIS A 117 1.34 -15.22 -3.52
N ASN A 118 1.76 -15.82 -4.63
CA ASN A 118 2.49 -17.10 -4.61
C ASN A 118 4.00 -16.90 -4.55
N LYS A 119 4.54 -15.81 -5.13
CA LYS A 119 6.00 -15.58 -5.19
C LYS A 119 6.52 -14.56 -4.19
N ILE A 120 5.83 -13.43 -4.00
CA ILE A 120 6.29 -12.39 -3.07
C ILE A 120 5.85 -12.71 -1.64
N LEU A 121 4.56 -12.98 -1.45
CA LEU A 121 4.02 -13.27 -0.13
C LEU A 121 4.24 -14.70 0.33
N GLU A 122 4.26 -15.67 -0.60
CA GLU A 122 4.20 -17.10 -0.29
C GLU A 122 3.09 -17.39 0.75
N ILE A 123 1.85 -16.97 0.42
CA ILE A 123 0.73 -16.96 1.37
C ILE A 123 0.48 -18.36 1.97
N SER A 124 0.38 -18.42 3.30
CA SER A 124 0.12 -19.68 4.00
C SER A 124 -1.38 -20.01 4.07
N ASP A 125 -1.71 -21.26 4.41
CA ASP A 125 -3.09 -21.75 4.50
C ASP A 125 -3.94 -21.06 5.58
N GLY A 126 -3.31 -20.34 6.51
CA GLY A 126 -4.02 -19.55 7.52
C GLY A 126 -3.14 -19.09 8.68
N ILE A 127 -3.73 -18.30 9.59
CA ILE A 127 -3.02 -17.72 10.74
C ILE A 127 -2.46 -18.76 11.72
N SER A 128 -3.07 -19.95 11.77
CA SER A 128 -2.63 -21.05 12.62
C SER A 128 -1.31 -21.68 12.15
N ASN A 129 -0.98 -21.53 10.86
CA ASN A 129 0.25 -22.03 10.25
C ASN A 129 0.96 -20.85 9.57
N PRO A 130 1.78 -20.07 10.29
CA PRO A 130 2.37 -18.81 9.79
C PRO A 130 3.41 -18.97 8.65
N GLY A 131 3.53 -20.15 8.06
CA GLY A 131 4.42 -20.41 6.93
C GLY A 131 5.90 -20.30 7.29
N THR A 132 6.72 -20.05 6.27
CA THR A 132 8.17 -19.87 6.38
C THR A 132 8.56 -18.42 6.12
N ILE A 133 9.78 -18.04 6.51
CA ILE A 133 10.31 -16.71 6.24
C ILE A 133 10.74 -16.61 4.77
N VAL A 134 10.13 -15.68 4.02
CA VAL A 134 10.52 -15.36 2.65
C VAL A 134 11.80 -14.52 2.65
N TRP A 135 12.95 -15.17 2.42
CA TRP A 135 14.27 -14.54 2.53
C TRP A 135 14.47 -13.29 1.66
N PRO A 136 14.07 -13.26 0.37
CA PRO A 136 14.23 -12.06 -0.44
C PRO A 136 13.45 -10.85 0.09
N LEU A 137 12.27 -11.10 0.68
CA LEU A 137 11.47 -10.07 1.31
C LEU A 137 12.12 -9.58 2.61
N LEU A 138 12.67 -10.50 3.43
CA LEU A 138 13.42 -10.15 4.63
C LEU A 138 14.58 -9.20 4.33
N ILE A 139 15.34 -9.45 3.25
CA ILE A 139 16.43 -8.55 2.82
C ILE A 139 15.88 -7.17 2.46
N CYS A 140 14.76 -7.08 1.73
CA CYS A 140 14.13 -5.81 1.40
C CYS A 140 13.65 -5.05 2.65
N VAL A 141 13.15 -5.76 3.66
CA VAL A 141 12.76 -5.18 4.96
C VAL A 141 14.00 -4.62 5.68
N VAL A 142 15.11 -5.35 5.72
CA VAL A 142 16.37 -4.87 6.32
C VAL A 142 16.88 -3.62 5.61
N ILE A 143 16.85 -3.60 4.27
CA ILE A 143 17.22 -2.41 3.47
C ILE A 143 16.31 -1.23 3.82
N THR A 144 14.99 -1.47 3.93
CA THR A 144 14.02 -0.42 4.32
C THR A 144 14.38 0.18 5.67
N TRP A 145 14.68 -0.65 6.67
CA TRP A 145 15.10 -0.20 7.99
C TRP A 145 16.40 0.62 7.95
N VAL A 146 17.40 0.19 7.17
CA VAL A 146 18.65 0.94 7.00
C VAL A 146 18.38 2.30 6.36
N VAL A 147 17.54 2.37 5.33
CA VAL A 147 17.17 3.63 4.66
C VAL A 147 16.44 4.56 5.64
N VAL A 148 15.45 4.07 6.38
CA VAL A 148 14.73 4.85 7.39
C VAL A 148 15.68 5.36 8.47
N PHE A 149 16.59 4.51 8.95
CA PHE A 149 17.62 4.91 9.91
C PHE A 149 18.50 6.03 9.36
N LEU A 150 19.02 5.90 8.13
CA LEU A 150 19.84 6.93 7.50
C LEU A 150 19.11 8.27 7.33
N CYS A 151 17.82 8.23 6.98
CA CYS A 151 16.98 9.43 6.88
C CYS A 151 16.86 10.18 8.21
N ILE A 152 16.82 9.45 9.33
CA ILE A 152 16.59 9.99 10.68
C ILE A 152 17.89 10.23 11.45
N MET A 153 19.02 9.62 11.06
CA MET A 153 20.28 9.60 11.82
C MET A 153 20.79 11.00 12.22
N LYS A 154 20.53 12.03 11.41
CA LYS A 154 20.91 13.43 11.67
C LYS A 154 19.73 14.29 12.19
N GLY A 155 18.69 13.64 12.69
CA GLY A 155 17.47 14.25 13.22
C GLY A 155 16.61 14.95 12.17
N VAL A 156 15.74 15.84 12.66
CA VAL A 156 14.72 16.54 11.84
C VAL A 156 15.30 17.38 10.70
N LYS A 157 16.55 17.86 10.82
CA LYS A 157 17.22 18.62 9.75
C LYS A 157 17.52 17.74 8.52
N SER A 158 17.82 16.46 8.73
CA SER A 158 18.03 15.50 7.65
C SER A 158 16.72 15.03 7.05
N VAL A 159 15.76 14.70 7.92
CA VAL A 159 14.41 14.31 7.49
C VAL A 159 13.79 15.39 6.61
N GLY A 160 13.87 16.67 7.00
CA GLY A 160 13.36 17.78 6.19
C GLY A 160 13.96 17.82 4.78
N LYS A 161 15.27 17.55 4.63
CA LYS A 161 15.93 17.49 3.31
C LYS A 161 15.42 16.34 2.45
N VAL A 162 15.27 15.17 3.04
CA VAL A 162 14.77 13.98 2.34
C VAL A 162 13.31 14.17 1.92
N VAL A 163 12.49 14.78 2.78
CA VAL A 163 11.06 15.04 2.53
C VAL A 163 10.84 15.94 1.32
N TYR A 164 11.72 16.91 1.04
CA TYR A 164 11.59 17.72 -0.19
C TYR A 164 11.54 16.85 -1.45
N PHE A 165 12.29 15.75 -1.49
CA PHE A 165 12.22 14.80 -2.60
C PHE A 165 11.06 13.82 -2.45
N THR A 166 10.95 13.14 -1.30
CA THR A 166 9.96 12.06 -1.13
C THR A 166 8.51 12.53 -1.13
N ALA A 167 8.24 13.79 -0.79
CA ALA A 167 6.89 14.36 -0.85
C ALA A 167 6.54 14.91 -2.24
N THR A 168 7.52 15.42 -3.01
CA THR A 168 7.25 16.03 -4.32
C THR A 168 7.27 15.01 -5.46
N PHE A 169 8.17 14.04 -5.40
CA PHE A 169 8.35 13.02 -6.43
C PHE A 169 7.06 12.23 -6.74
N PRO A 170 6.24 11.79 -5.76
CA PRO A 170 4.97 11.12 -6.04
C PRO A 170 4.01 11.97 -6.88
N PHE A 171 3.97 13.29 -6.72
CA PHE A 171 3.12 14.15 -7.55
C PHE A 171 3.59 14.18 -9.01
N VAL A 172 4.90 14.18 -9.24
CA VAL A 172 5.47 14.09 -10.60
C VAL A 172 5.09 12.76 -11.25
N ILE A 173 5.24 11.65 -10.52
CA ILE A 173 4.88 10.31 -11.02
C ILE A 173 3.37 10.20 -11.28
N LEU A 174 2.53 10.67 -10.36
CA LEU A 174 1.07 10.70 -10.54
C LEU A 174 0.69 11.53 -11.77
N PHE A 175 1.35 12.66 -12.01
CA PHE A 175 1.10 13.48 -13.19
C PHE A 175 1.47 12.74 -14.49
N VAL A 176 2.64 12.08 -14.53
CA VAL A 176 3.05 11.27 -15.69
C VAL A 176 2.09 10.09 -15.91
N LEU A 177 1.69 9.40 -14.85
CA LEU A 177 0.71 8.30 -14.91
C LEU A 177 -0.67 8.79 -15.34
N LEU A 178 -1.09 9.99 -14.94
CA LEU A 178 -2.34 10.60 -15.37
C LEU A 178 -2.32 10.87 -16.88
N VAL A 179 -1.27 11.55 -17.37
CA VAL A 179 -1.12 11.84 -18.80
C VAL A 179 -1.10 10.52 -19.59
N ARG A 180 -0.30 9.54 -19.16
CA ARG A 180 -0.25 8.24 -19.81
C ARG A 180 -1.61 7.54 -19.77
N GLY A 181 -2.25 7.47 -18.61
CA GLY A 181 -3.55 6.83 -18.42
C GLY A 181 -4.64 7.43 -19.30
N LEU A 182 -4.68 8.75 -19.47
CA LEU A 182 -5.65 9.43 -20.35
C LEU A 182 -5.37 9.22 -21.84
N THR A 183 -4.13 8.94 -22.24
CA THR A 183 -3.79 8.62 -23.65
C THR A 183 -4.14 7.19 -24.07
N LEU A 184 -4.46 6.30 -23.12
CA LEU A 184 -4.82 4.92 -23.44
C LEU A 184 -6.26 4.82 -23.99
N PRO A 185 -6.50 3.89 -24.95
CA PRO A 185 -7.85 3.65 -25.45
C PRO A 185 -8.76 3.15 -24.32
N GLY A 186 -10.00 3.65 -24.27
CA GLY A 186 -10.97 3.27 -23.24
C GLY A 186 -10.84 3.99 -21.89
N ALA A 187 -9.87 4.89 -21.72
CA ALA A 187 -9.66 5.62 -20.45
C ALA A 187 -10.91 6.36 -19.96
N MET A 188 -11.70 6.92 -20.88
CA MET A 188 -12.92 7.68 -20.55
C MET A 188 -13.97 6.82 -19.83
N GLN A 189 -14.04 5.51 -20.11
CA GLN A 189 -15.00 4.62 -19.44
C GLN A 189 -14.65 4.46 -17.96
N GLY A 190 -13.36 4.33 -17.63
CA GLY A 190 -12.89 4.28 -16.24
C GLY A 190 -13.11 5.60 -15.49
N VAL A 191 -12.88 6.73 -16.15
CA VAL A 191 -13.14 8.06 -15.58
C VAL A 191 -14.64 8.26 -15.32
N LEU A 192 -15.49 7.92 -16.29
CA LEU A 192 -16.94 8.01 -16.14
C LEU A 192 -17.44 7.11 -15.00
N PHE A 193 -16.92 5.88 -14.91
CA PHE A 193 -17.25 4.96 -13.82
C PHE A 193 -16.87 5.52 -12.44
N TYR A 194 -15.70 6.17 -12.33
CA TYR A 194 -15.25 6.77 -11.07
C TYR A 194 -16.06 7.99 -10.63
N ILE A 195 -16.46 8.85 -11.59
CA ILE A 195 -17.13 10.14 -11.30
C ILE A 195 -18.65 9.99 -11.24
N SER A 196 -19.24 8.99 -11.89
CA SER A 196 -20.70 8.82 -11.98
C SER A 196 -21.32 8.63 -10.58
N PRO A 197 -22.13 9.59 -10.09
CA PRO A 197 -22.61 9.56 -8.72
C PRO A 197 -23.74 8.53 -8.55
N GLN A 198 -23.61 7.66 -7.54
CA GLN A 198 -24.67 6.76 -7.10
C GLN A 198 -25.35 7.31 -5.84
N TRP A 199 -26.33 8.21 -6.03
CA TRP A 199 -27.00 8.92 -4.93
C TRP A 199 -27.66 8.00 -3.90
N GLY A 200 -28.14 6.82 -4.33
CA GLY A 200 -28.71 5.81 -3.44
C GLY A 200 -27.73 5.27 -2.40
N GLN A 201 -26.41 5.37 -2.62
CA GLN A 201 -25.40 4.92 -1.64
C GLN A 201 -25.21 5.92 -0.49
N LEU A 202 -25.63 7.19 -0.64
CA LEU A 202 -25.46 8.21 0.40
C LEU A 202 -26.37 8.01 1.62
N THR A 203 -27.44 7.23 1.47
CA THR A 203 -28.31 6.82 2.58
C THR A 203 -27.68 5.70 3.40
N ASN A 204 -26.70 4.98 2.85
CA ASN A 204 -26.01 3.92 3.55
C ASN A 204 -25.09 4.51 4.63
N LEU A 205 -25.30 4.09 5.88
CA LEU A 205 -24.53 4.56 7.02
C LEU A 205 -23.02 4.32 6.85
N LYS A 206 -22.61 3.25 6.14
CA LYS A 206 -21.20 2.94 5.84
C LYS A 206 -20.50 4.00 4.99
N VAL A 207 -21.23 4.82 4.24
CA VAL A 207 -20.67 5.90 3.41
C VAL A 207 -20.47 7.18 4.22
N ARG A 208 -21.18 7.32 5.36
CA ARG A 208 -21.17 8.54 6.18
C ARG A 208 -20.26 8.44 7.41
N ILE A 209 -20.07 7.23 7.94
CA ILE A 209 -19.18 6.90 9.06
C ILE A 209 -17.76 6.72 8.53
#